data_AF-A0A3E1B676-F1
#
_entry.id   AF-A0A3E1B676-F1
#
_cell.length_a   1.000
_cell.length_b   1.000
_cell.length_c   1.000
_cell.angle_alpha   90.00
_cell.angle_beta   90.00
_cell.angle_gamma   90.00
#
_symmetry.space_group_name_H-M   'P 1'
#
loop_
_entity.id
_entity.type
_entity.pdbx_description
1 polymer ?
#
loop_
_entity_poly.entity_id
_entity_poly.type
_entity_poly.pdbx_seq_one_letter_code
_entity_poly.pdbx_strand_id
1 'polypeptide(L)'
;MDVARVEGWVVLTQTCDIVNFAEGRDLVAVAPLVKAKLGLMQAVAKGTTPAAAQLENSPGENLVVDLTKLCAVQKKALAGMRRAIGFNSDETRCTFAQTLESVRPLRISRRPGLMDP
;
A
#
# COMPACT_ATOMS: atom_id res chain seq x y z
N MET A 1 18.90 1.91 11.12
CA MET A 1 17.67 1.40 10.49
C MET A 1 17.99 1.14 9.04
N ASP A 2 18.08 -0.13 8.61
CA ASP A 2 18.34 -0.46 7.22
C ASP A 2 17.11 -0.10 6.37
N VAL A 3 17.23 0.95 5.56
CA VAL A 3 16.20 1.32 4.61
C VAL A 3 16.32 0.34 3.44
N ALA A 4 15.51 -0.71 3.43
CA ALA A 4 15.41 -1.61 2.29
C ALA A 4 15.16 -0.80 1.01
N ARG A 5 15.93 -1.07 -0.06
CA ARG A 5 15.83 -0.38 -1.34
C ARG A 5 14.40 -0.49 -1.88
N VAL A 6 13.77 0.65 -2.11
CA VAL A 6 12.42 0.76 -2.70
C VAL A 6 12.56 0.64 -4.22
N GLU A 7 11.93 -0.35 -4.81
CA GLU A 7 11.96 -0.64 -6.26
C GLU A 7 10.69 -0.14 -6.98
N GLY A 8 9.68 0.30 -6.22
CA GLY A 8 8.44 0.83 -6.77
C GLY A 8 7.39 1.10 -5.70
N TRP A 9 6.17 1.39 -6.15
CA TRP A 9 5.03 1.68 -5.28
C TRP A 9 3.80 0.92 -5.77
N VAL A 10 3.04 0.36 -4.84
CA VAL A 10 1.71 -0.21 -5.08
C VAL A 10 0.67 0.80 -4.64
N VAL A 11 -0.28 1.11 -5.51
CA VAL A 11 -1.48 1.88 -5.15
C VAL A 11 -2.50 0.92 -4.53
N LEU A 12 -2.86 1.13 -3.27
CA LEU A 12 -3.69 0.22 -2.48
C LEU A 12 -5.17 0.59 -2.53
N THR A 13 -5.46 1.88 -2.34
CA THR A 13 -6.79 2.43 -2.49
C THR A 13 -6.69 3.82 -3.08
N GLN A 14 -7.62 4.11 -3.97
CA GLN A 14 -7.89 5.46 -4.40
C GLN A 14 -9.02 5.94 -3.50
N THR A 15 -8.77 6.94 -2.65
CA THR A 15 -9.88 7.61 -1.96
C THR A 15 -10.59 8.49 -3.00
N CYS A 16 -11.51 7.93 -3.78
CA CYS A 16 -12.32 8.72 -4.71
C CYS A 16 -13.79 8.30 -4.83
N ASP A 17 -14.26 7.33 -4.04
CA ASP A 17 -15.49 6.62 -4.42
C ASP A 17 -16.74 7.20 -3.76
N ILE A 18 -16.60 7.95 -2.66
CA ILE A 18 -17.73 8.53 -1.92
C ILE A 18 -17.38 9.98 -1.53
N VAL A 19 -17.76 10.90 -2.40
CA VAL A 19 -17.86 12.36 -2.21
C VAL A 19 -16.55 13.17 -2.05
N ASN A 20 -15.93 13.55 -3.17
CA ASN A 20 -14.88 14.56 -3.19
C ASN A 20 -15.52 15.95 -3.42
N PHE A 21 -16.04 16.58 -2.35
CA PHE A 21 -16.59 17.95 -2.41
C PHE A 21 -15.52 19.05 -2.34
N ALA A 22 -14.22 18.72 -2.29
CA ALA A 22 -13.13 19.69 -2.13
C ALA A 22 -12.06 19.54 -3.22
N GLU A 23 -11.90 20.59 -4.04
CA GLU A 23 -10.74 20.74 -4.94
C GLU A 23 -9.43 20.58 -4.17
N GLY A 24 -8.49 19.80 -4.71
CA GLY A 24 -7.12 19.71 -4.21
C GLY A 24 -6.77 18.50 -3.32
N ARG A 25 -7.70 17.60 -3.01
CA ARG A 25 -7.42 16.35 -2.26
C ARG A 25 -7.41 15.11 -3.14
N ASP A 26 -6.53 15.11 -4.14
CA ASP A 26 -6.22 13.92 -4.94
C ASP A 26 -5.15 13.06 -4.26
N LEU A 27 -5.49 12.47 -3.12
CA LEU A 27 -4.62 11.54 -2.42
C LEU A 27 -4.93 10.09 -2.79
N VAL A 28 -3.90 9.25 -2.77
CA VAL A 28 -4.02 7.80 -2.89
C VAL A 28 -3.15 7.14 -1.82
N ALA A 29 -3.62 6.03 -1.26
CA ALA A 29 -2.81 5.24 -0.35
C ALA A 29 -1.86 4.37 -1.16
N VAL A 30 -0.59 4.38 -0.78
CA VAL A 30 0.47 3.59 -1.41
C VAL A 30 1.28 2.84 -0.37
N ALA A 31 1.90 1.74 -0.80
CA ALA A 31 2.94 1.06 -0.05
C ALA A 31 4.14 0.76 -0.96
N PRO A 32 5.37 0.78 -0.44
CA PRO A 32 6.56 0.53 -1.25
C PRO A 32 6.71 -0.96 -1.59
N LEU A 33 7.18 -1.22 -2.81
CA LEU A 33 7.73 -2.51 -3.22
C LEU A 33 9.21 -2.56 -2.81
N VAL A 34 9.58 -3.56 -2.03
CA VAL A 34 10.95 -3.70 -1.51
C VAL A 34 11.48 -5.12 -1.76
N LYS A 35 12.79 -5.24 -1.93
CA LYS A 35 13.45 -6.55 -1.95
C LYS A 35 13.35 -7.22 -0.58
N ALA A 36 12.85 -8.45 -0.57
CA ALA A 36 12.70 -9.26 0.62
C ALA A 36 13.80 -10.33 0.71
N LYS A 37 14.19 -10.65 1.95
CA LYS A 37 14.97 -11.86 2.25
C LYS A 37 14.05 -13.08 2.17
N LEU A 38 14.63 -14.26 1.90
CA LEU A 38 13.90 -15.52 1.76
C LEU A 38 12.94 -15.80 2.93
N GLY A 39 13.35 -15.52 4.18
CA GLY A 39 12.49 -15.74 5.35
C GLY A 39 11.21 -14.90 5.34
N LEU A 40 11.29 -13.64 4.90
CA LEU A 40 10.10 -12.78 4.78
C LEU A 40 9.22 -13.26 3.62
N MET A 41 9.82 -13.65 2.49
CA MET A 41 9.07 -14.21 1.35
C MET A 41 8.31 -15.48 1.75
N GLN A 42 8.94 -16.37 2.52
CA GLN A 42 8.28 -17.58 3.04
C GLN A 42 7.15 -17.23 4.02
N ALA A 43 7.34 -16.24 4.88
CA ALA A 43 6.30 -15.80 5.80
C ALA A 43 5.09 -15.20 5.06
N VAL A 44 5.34 -14.42 4.01
CA VAL A 44 4.30 -13.86 3.13
C VAL A 44 3.56 -14.96 2.38
N ALA A 45 4.28 -15.89 1.74
CA ALA A 45 3.69 -17.00 1.00
C ALA A 45 2.83 -17.93 1.88
N LYS A 46 3.18 -18.05 3.17
CA LYS A 46 2.42 -18.83 4.16
C LYS A 46 1.31 -18.02 4.85
N GLY A 47 1.18 -16.72 4.55
CA GLY A 47 0.22 -15.83 5.23
C GLY A 47 0.48 -15.64 6.73
N THR A 48 1.71 -15.87 7.21
CA THR A 48 2.05 -15.83 8.65
C THR A 48 2.55 -14.45 9.10
N THR A 49 2.47 -13.43 8.25
CA THR A 49 2.85 -12.07 8.62
C THR A 49 1.89 -11.05 8.00
N PRO A 50 1.38 -10.09 8.78
CA PRO A 50 0.62 -8.95 8.24
C PRO A 50 1.55 -7.83 7.74
N ALA A 51 2.85 -7.88 8.03
CA ALA A 51 3.76 -6.77 7.75
C ALA A 51 4.07 -6.60 6.26
N ALA A 52 3.83 -7.63 5.45
CA ALA A 52 4.10 -7.61 4.02
C ALA A 52 3.11 -8.49 3.26
N ALA A 53 2.94 -8.20 1.98
CA ALA A 53 2.08 -8.96 1.08
C ALA A 53 2.74 -9.23 -0.27
N GLN A 54 2.29 -10.29 -0.94
CA GLN A 54 2.72 -10.62 -2.29
C GLN A 54 1.85 -9.86 -3.30
N LEU A 55 2.51 -9.36 -4.36
CA LEU A 55 1.83 -8.82 -5.53
C LEU A 55 1.80 -9.91 -6.60
N GLU A 56 0.62 -10.20 -7.18
CA GLU A 56 0.47 -11.24 -8.20
C GLU A 56 1.37 -10.95 -9.42
N ASN A 57 1.22 -9.75 -9.98
CA ASN A 57 2.05 -9.27 -11.08
C ASN A 57 3.21 -8.42 -10.54
N SER A 58 4.15 -9.07 -9.84
CA SER A 58 5.35 -8.38 -9.37
C SER A 58 6.21 -7.89 -10.56
N PRO A 59 6.65 -6.61 -10.59
CA PRO A 59 7.49 -6.07 -11.66
C PRO A 59 8.96 -6.55 -11.59
N GLY A 60 9.31 -7.36 -10.59
CA GLY A 60 10.65 -7.89 -10.40
C GLY A 60 10.69 -9.08 -9.45
N GLU A 61 11.84 -9.73 -9.37
CA GLU A 61 12.07 -10.89 -8.52
C GLU A 61 12.23 -10.50 -7.05
N ASN A 62 11.74 -11.37 -6.15
CA ASN A 62 11.92 -11.26 -4.71
C ASN A 62 11.40 -9.95 -4.11
N LEU A 63 10.36 -9.36 -4.70
CA LEU A 63 9.71 -8.16 -4.19
C LEU A 63 8.50 -8.53 -3.35
N VAL A 64 8.31 -7.78 -2.27
CA VAL A 64 7.08 -7.79 -1.47
C VAL A 64 6.60 -6.37 -1.29
N VAL A 65 5.31 -6.21 -1.05
CA VAL A 65 4.71 -4.95 -0.63
C VAL A 65 4.94 -4.81 0.86
N ASP A 66 5.69 -3.80 1.29
CA ASP A 66 5.92 -3.50 2.71
C ASP A 66 4.75 -2.69 3.28
N LEU A 67 3.84 -3.39 3.94
CA LEU A 67 2.60 -2.82 4.48
C LEU A 67 2.83 -2.00 5.76
N THR A 68 4.02 -2.09 6.37
CA THR A 68 4.37 -1.27 7.54
C THR A 68 4.65 0.19 7.19
N LYS A 69 4.83 0.49 5.90
CA LYS A 69 5.16 1.83 5.38
C LYS A 69 4.07 2.39 4.48
N LEU A 70 2.82 2.05 4.77
CA LEU A 70 1.68 2.64 4.09
C LEU A 70 1.65 4.16 4.30
N CYS A 71 1.50 4.91 3.21
CA CYS A 71 1.40 6.36 3.26
C CYS A 71 0.41 6.90 2.22
N ALA A 72 -0.04 8.14 2.40
CA ALA A 72 -0.87 8.84 1.42
C ALA A 72 0.01 9.79 0.58
N VAL A 73 -0.13 9.73 -0.73
CA VAL A 73 0.60 10.60 -1.67
C VAL A 73 -0.36 11.29 -2.62
N GLN A 74 0.04 12.45 -3.16
CA GLN A 74 -0.73 13.12 -4.20
C GLN A 74 -0.64 12.35 -5.52
N LYS A 75 -1.75 12.19 -6.24
CA LYS A 75 -1.80 11.51 -7.55
C LYS A 75 -0.78 12.09 -8.54
N LYS A 76 -0.56 13.41 -8.50
CA LYS A 76 0.42 14.10 -9.35
C LYS A 76 1.86 13.60 -9.14
N ALA A 77 2.20 13.12 -7.93
CA ALA A 77 3.51 12.53 -7.64
C ALA A 77 3.72 11.18 -8.35
N LEU A 78 2.63 10.51 -8.76
CA LEU A 78 2.65 9.24 -9.48
C LEU A 78 2.52 9.40 -10.99
N ALA A 79 2.25 10.61 -11.49
CA ALA A 79 1.88 10.86 -12.89
C ALA A 79 2.98 10.48 -13.89
N GLY A 80 4.26 10.63 -13.52
CA GLY A 80 5.41 10.27 -14.36
C GLY A 80 5.88 8.82 -14.23
N MET A 81 5.24 8.00 -13.40
CA MET A 81 5.67 6.62 -13.14
C MET A 81 5.04 5.65 -14.14
N ARG A 82 5.84 4.70 -14.65
CA ARG A 82 5.33 3.60 -15.47
C ARG A 82 4.34 2.77 -14.65
N ARG A 83 3.12 2.63 -15.15
CA ARG A 83 2.06 1.84 -14.51
C ARG A 83 2.12 0.38 -14.96
N ALA A 84 1.86 -0.53 -14.04
CA ALA A 84 1.67 -1.95 -14.29
C ALA A 84 0.44 -2.43 -13.52
N ILE A 85 -0.30 -3.37 -14.10
CA ILE A 85 -1.47 -3.99 -13.46
C ILE A 85 -0.95 -4.93 -12.37
N GLY A 86 -1.37 -4.75 -11.12
CA GLY A 86 -0.90 -5.54 -9.98
C GLY A 86 -1.57 -6.91 -9.78
N PHE A 87 -2.79 -7.08 -10.29
CA PHE A 87 -3.62 -8.29 -10.12
C PHE A 87 -4.43 -8.53 -11.39
N ASN A 88 -4.62 -9.80 -11.78
CA ASN A 88 -5.40 -10.17 -12.97
C ASN A 88 -6.79 -10.72 -12.63
N SER A 89 -7.05 -11.05 -11.37
CA SER A 89 -8.35 -11.56 -10.93
C SER A 89 -8.87 -10.83 -9.69
N ASP A 90 -10.19 -10.88 -9.49
CA ASP A 90 -10.80 -10.36 -8.28
C ASP A 90 -10.49 -11.23 -7.06
N GLU A 91 -10.27 -12.52 -7.25
CA GLU A 91 -9.92 -13.46 -6.19
C GLU A 91 -8.58 -13.08 -5.53
N THR A 92 -7.51 -12.90 -6.32
CA THR A 92 -6.19 -12.54 -5.81
C THR A 92 -6.18 -11.14 -5.19
N ARG A 93 -6.98 -10.23 -5.76
CA ARG A 93 -7.21 -8.89 -5.21
C ARG A 93 -7.91 -8.93 -3.86
N CYS A 94 -8.90 -9.79 -3.68
CA CYS A 94 -9.61 -10.00 -2.42
C CYS A 94 -8.68 -10.59 -1.35
N THR A 95 -7.87 -11.60 -1.68
CA THR A 95 -6.87 -12.15 -0.75
C THR A 95 -5.86 -11.09 -0.30
N PHE A 96 -5.42 -10.23 -1.22
CA PHE A 96 -4.55 -9.11 -0.88
C PHE A 96 -5.26 -8.09 0.04
N ALA A 97 -6.52 -7.76 -0.24
CA ALA A 97 -7.32 -6.88 0.60
C ALA A 97 -7.51 -7.42 2.03
N GLN A 98 -7.76 -8.72 2.20
CA GLN A 98 -7.83 -9.37 3.52
C GLN A 98 -6.51 -9.26 4.29
N THR A 99 -5.38 -9.34 3.57
CA THR A 99 -4.05 -9.13 4.18
C THR A 99 -3.93 -7.69 4.68
N LEU A 100 -4.39 -6.70 3.90
CA LEU A 100 -4.42 -5.30 4.33
C LEU A 100 -5.29 -5.08 5.57
N GLU A 101 -6.45 -5.71 5.67
CA GLU A 101 -7.33 -5.60 6.85
C GLU A 101 -6.69 -6.14 8.13
N SER A 102 -5.81 -7.14 8.01
CA SER A 102 -5.06 -7.68 9.15
C SER A 102 -3.97 -6.73 9.66
N VAL A 103 -3.57 -5.74 8.87
CA VAL A 103 -2.65 -4.67 9.27
C VAL A 103 -3.41 -3.70 10.16
N ARG A 104 -3.25 -3.83 11.49
CA ARG A 104 -3.88 -2.90 12.43
C ARG A 104 -3.42 -1.46 12.11
N PRO A 105 -4.32 -0.53 11.77
CA PRO A 105 -3.96 0.88 11.70
C PRO A 105 -3.67 1.37 13.13
N LEU A 106 -2.40 1.58 13.44
CA LEU A 106 -2.00 2.21 14.69
C LEU A 106 -2.41 3.69 14.65
N ARG A 107 -3.36 4.03 15.53
CA ARG A 107 -3.54 5.34 16.17
C ARG A 107 -4.21 6.43 15.31
N ILE A 108 -5.53 6.59 15.51
CA ILE A 108 -6.23 7.84 15.20
C ILE A 108 -5.77 8.88 16.23
N SER A 109 -4.75 9.70 15.92
CA SER A 109 -4.54 10.94 16.66
C SER A 109 -5.51 11.98 16.11
N ARG A 110 -6.64 12.20 16.79
CA ARG A 110 -7.37 13.47 16.61
C ARG A 110 -6.44 14.58 17.09
N ARG A 111 -6.18 15.61 16.27
CA ARG A 111 -5.66 16.88 16.81
C ARG A 111 -6.74 17.44 17.73
N PRO A 112 -6.46 17.73 19.01
CA PRO A 112 -7.35 18.57 19.79
C PRO A 112 -7.15 20.02 19.31
N GLY A 113 -8.21 20.67 18.81
CA GLY A 113 -8.22 22.13 18.64
C GLY A 113 -8.48 22.67 17.23
N LEU A 114 -9.45 22.14 16.47
CA LEU A 114 -10.12 22.94 15.44
C LEU A 114 -11.54 23.21 15.94
N MET A 115 -11.73 24.38 16.57
CA MET A 115 -13.06 24.98 16.74
C MET A 115 -13.54 25.38 15.34
N ASP A 116 -14.71 24.87 14.97
CA ASP A 116 -15.45 25.36 13.80
C ASP A 116 -15.81 26.84 14.00
N PRO A 117 -15.76 27.69 12.96
CA PRO A 117 -16.40 28.99 12.98
C PRO A 117 -17.93 28.89 12.91
#